data_AF-A0A3B8RQX4-F1
#
_entry.id   AF-A0A3B8RQX4-F1
#
_cell.length_a   1.000
_cell.length_b   1.000
_cell.length_c   1.000
_cell.angle_alpha   90.00
_cell.angle_beta   90.00
_cell.angle_gamma   90.00
#
_symmetry.space_group_name_H-M   'P 1'
#
loop_
_entity.id
_entity.type
_entity.pdbx_description
1 polymer ?
#
loop_
_entity_poly.entity_id
_entity_poly.type
_entity_poly.pdbx_seq_one_letter_code
_entity_poly.pdbx_strand_id
1 'polypeptide(L)'
;MGMMAKMRGLAPAFIITVGALFVLFMVISDSNVLEALGGRTNNVGSVNGEDISYQEFVNAVDQQRENQKKQTGKEVDEQDMEQLRDQVWDALVTQKLLAEQIDKFGITVPDEEIKEII
;
A
#
# COMPACT_ATOMS: atom_id res chain seq x y z
N MET A 1 50.03 -8.63 19.58
CA MET A 1 48.83 -8.08 20.27
C MET A 1 47.64 -8.96 19.92
N GLY A 2 47.10 -9.65 20.92
CA GLY A 2 46.21 -10.80 20.72
C GLY A 2 44.86 -10.42 20.10
N MET A 3 44.40 -11.24 19.15
CA MET A 3 43.12 -11.07 18.44
C MET A 3 41.91 -10.97 19.38
N MET A 4 42.02 -11.49 20.61
CA MET A 4 41.01 -11.41 21.68
C MET A 4 40.66 -9.97 22.10
N ALA A 5 41.62 -9.05 22.10
CA ALA A 5 41.35 -7.64 22.41
C ALA A 5 40.59 -6.93 21.28
N LYS A 6 40.86 -7.33 20.03
CA LYS A 6 40.21 -6.80 18.83
C LYS A 6 38.75 -7.27 18.72
N MET A 7 38.47 -8.52 19.09
CA MET A 7 37.09 -9.06 19.15
C MET A 7 36.22 -8.34 20.19
N ARG A 8 36.78 -8.01 21.37
CA ARG A 8 36.06 -7.27 22.40
C ARG A 8 35.82 -5.80 22.03
N GLY A 9 36.75 -5.16 21.34
CA GLY A 9 36.60 -3.77 20.87
C GLY A 9 35.58 -3.60 19.73
N LEU A 10 35.33 -4.65 18.94
CA LEU A 10 34.36 -4.65 17.84
C LEU A 10 32.95 -5.05 18.28
N ALA A 11 32.79 -5.68 19.45
CA ALA A 11 31.49 -6.07 20.00
C ALA A 11 30.47 -4.90 20.12
N PRO A 12 30.82 -3.72 20.64
CA PRO A 12 29.86 -2.61 20.70
C PRO A 12 29.49 -2.07 19.31
N ALA A 13 30.44 -2.03 18.36
CA ALA A 13 30.15 -1.63 16.99
C ALA A 13 29.19 -2.61 16.31
N PHE A 14 29.41 -3.92 16.52
CA PHE A 14 28.53 -4.96 15.98
C PHE A 14 27.10 -4.85 16.53
N ILE A 15 26.94 -4.62 17.84
CA ILE A 15 25.63 -4.46 18.47
C ILE A 15 24.90 -3.24 17.92
N ILE A 16 25.60 -2.11 17.74
CA ILE A 16 25.01 -0.89 17.17
C ILE A 16 24.58 -1.13 15.72
N THR A 17 25.43 -1.77 14.90
CA THR A 17 25.10 -2.07 13.50
C THR A 17 23.88 -2.98 13.39
N VAL A 18 23.84 -4.06 14.18
CA VAL A 18 22.70 -4.99 14.15
C VAL A 18 21.42 -4.33 14.66
N GLY A 19 21.51 -3.51 15.73
CA GLY A 19 20.38 -2.74 16.24
C GLY A 19 19.85 -1.72 15.23
N ALA A 20 20.74 -1.01 14.54
CA ALA A 20 20.35 -0.07 13.48
C ALA A 20 19.69 -0.77 12.30
N LEU A 21 20.23 -1.93 11.87
CA LEU A 21 19.62 -2.75 10.83
C LEU A 21 18.24 -3.29 11.25
N PHE A 22 18.07 -3.66 12.51
CA PHE A 22 16.78 -4.14 13.02
C PHE A 22 15.71 -3.04 13.01
N VAL A 23 16.04 -1.82 13.46
CA VAL A 23 15.11 -0.68 13.40
C VAL A 23 14.81 -0.30 11.95
N LEU A 24 15.82 -0.28 11.09
CA LEU A 24 15.65 -0.04 9.65
C LEU A 24 14.71 -1.09 9.04
N PHE A 25 14.93 -2.37 9.35
CA PHE A 25 14.09 -3.47 8.88
C PHE A 25 12.66 -3.39 9.42
N MET A 26 12.47 -3.00 10.68
CA MET A 26 11.15 -2.81 11.28
C MET A 26 10.36 -1.71 10.57
N VAL A 27 10.99 -0.56 10.30
CA VAL A 27 10.36 0.55 9.56
C VAL A 27 10.04 0.15 8.11
N ILE A 28 10.95 -0.56 7.44
CA ILE A 28 10.73 -1.07 6.08
C ILE A 28 9.68 -2.19 6.04
N SER A 29 9.43 -2.89 7.14
CA SER A 29 8.41 -3.96 7.19
C SER A 29 7.02 -3.42 7.50
N ASP A 30 6.93 -2.33 8.27
CA ASP A 30 5.66 -1.69 8.64
C ASP A 30 5.15 -0.74 7.55
N SER A 31 6.05 -0.26 6.69
CA SER A 31 5.72 0.52 5.51
C SER A 31 5.91 -0.34 4.26
N ASN A 32 4.96 -0.35 3.31
CA ASN A 32 5.02 -1.05 2.02
C ASN A 32 6.17 -0.56 1.08
N VAL A 33 7.28 -0.08 1.63
CA VAL A 33 8.45 0.46 0.92
C VAL A 33 9.20 -0.64 0.15
N LEU A 34 9.15 -1.89 0.63
CA LEU A 34 9.74 -3.02 -0.11
C LEU A 34 8.93 -3.36 -1.37
N GLU A 35 7.61 -3.13 -1.35
CA GLU A 35 6.73 -3.19 -2.53
C GLU A 35 7.00 -2.04 -3.52
N ALA A 36 7.37 -0.86 -3.02
CA ALA A 36 7.74 0.30 -3.86
C ALA A 36 9.11 0.14 -4.56
N LEU A 37 10.00 -0.72 -4.07
CA LEU A 37 11.36 -0.91 -4.59
C LEU A 37 11.56 -2.19 -5.42
N GLY A 38 10.60 -3.12 -5.41
CA GLY A 38 10.74 -4.46 -5.98
C GLY A 38 9.81 -4.72 -7.17
N GLY A 39 10.28 -4.44 -8.39
CA GLY A 39 9.56 -4.67 -9.65
C GLY A 39 9.12 -6.12 -9.91
N ARG A 40 8.00 -6.53 -9.32
CA ARG A 40 7.08 -7.49 -9.93
C ARG A 40 5.83 -6.72 -10.28
N THR A 41 5.65 -6.47 -11.58
CA THR A 41 4.37 -6.01 -12.15
C THR A 41 3.37 -7.14 -11.98
N ASN A 42 2.89 -7.31 -10.75
CA ASN A 42 1.78 -8.16 -10.41
C ASN A 42 0.54 -7.37 -10.85
N ASN A 43 0.35 -7.10 -12.14
CA ASN A 43 -0.80 -6.33 -12.62
C ASN A 43 -2.00 -7.27 -12.73
N VAL A 44 -3.13 -6.88 -12.16
CA VAL A 44 -4.40 -7.62 -12.29
C VAL A 44 -5.06 -7.29 -13.63
N GLY A 45 -4.84 -6.08 -14.13
CA GLY A 45 -5.30 -5.63 -15.43
C GLY A 45 -4.88 -4.19 -15.69
N SER A 46 -5.17 -3.71 -16.90
CA SER A 46 -4.97 -2.32 -17.30
C SER A 46 -6.31 -1.76 -17.76
N VAL A 47 -6.67 -0.58 -17.28
CA VAL A 47 -7.87 0.15 -17.71
C VAL A 47 -7.41 1.35 -18.50
N ASN A 48 -7.67 1.35 -19.81
CA ASN A 48 -7.35 2.45 -20.72
C ASN A 48 -5.87 2.90 -20.74
N GLY A 49 -4.94 2.00 -20.41
CA GLY A 49 -3.50 2.28 -20.34
C GLY A 49 -2.99 2.63 -18.94
N GLU A 50 -3.87 2.71 -17.94
CA GLU A 50 -3.49 2.82 -16.52
C GLU A 50 -3.51 1.44 -15.86
N ASP A 51 -2.35 1.04 -15.35
CA ASP A 51 -2.16 -0.28 -14.76
C ASP A 51 -2.72 -0.34 -13.34
N ILE A 52 -3.61 -1.32 -13.08
CA ILE A 52 -4.07 -1.64 -11.74
C ILE A 52 -3.19 -2.75 -11.19
N SER A 53 -2.36 -2.40 -10.21
CA SER A 53 -1.53 -3.39 -9.54
C SER A 53 -2.40 -4.30 -8.67
N TYR A 54 -1.99 -5.57 -8.55
CA TYR A 54 -2.58 -6.55 -7.64
C TYR A 54 -2.55 -6.03 -6.21
N GLN A 55 -1.48 -5.33 -5.85
CA GLN A 55 -1.34 -4.75 -4.53
C GLN A 55 -2.40 -3.67 -4.28
N GLU A 56 -2.64 -2.78 -5.24
CA GLU A 56 -3.71 -1.78 -5.18
C GLU A 56 -5.09 -2.43 -5.06
N PHE A 57 -5.36 -3.45 -5.88
CA PHE A 57 -6.62 -4.20 -5.82
C PHE A 57 -6.83 -4.90 -4.47
N VAL A 58 -5.82 -5.63 -3.98
CA VAL A 58 -5.90 -6.33 -2.68
C VAL A 58 -6.10 -5.33 -1.54
N ASN A 59 -5.36 -4.22 -1.53
CA ASN A 59 -5.51 -3.18 -0.52
C ASN A 59 -6.92 -2.56 -0.54
N ALA A 60 -7.48 -2.30 -1.72
CA ALA A 60 -8.83 -1.78 -1.87
C ALA A 60 -9.90 -2.77 -1.38
N VAL A 61 -9.73 -4.07 -1.69
CA VAL A 61 -10.62 -5.14 -1.22
C VAL A 61 -10.55 -5.27 0.30
N ASP A 62 -9.35 -5.27 0.88
CA ASP A 62 -9.16 -5.34 2.33
C ASP A 62 -9.78 -4.13 3.04
N GLN A 63 -9.63 -2.91 2.50
CA GLN A 63 -10.28 -1.72 3.04
C GLN A 63 -11.81 -1.81 3.00
N GLN A 64 -12.38 -2.26 1.89
CA GLN A 64 -13.83 -2.43 1.79
C GLN A 64 -14.34 -3.51 2.72
N ARG A 65 -13.61 -4.62 2.87
CA ARG A 65 -13.92 -5.67 3.84
C ARG A 65 -13.93 -5.12 5.27
N GLU A 66 -12.90 -4.39 5.67
CA GLU A 66 -12.82 -3.80 7.01
C GLU A 66 -13.93 -2.78 7.26
N ASN A 67 -14.27 -1.96 6.25
CA ASN A 67 -15.40 -1.04 6.35
C ASN A 67 -16.74 -1.77 6.49
N GLN A 68 -16.96 -2.83 5.70
CA GLN A 68 -18.17 -3.63 5.79
C GLN A 68 -18.26 -4.35 7.14
N LYS A 69 -17.16 -4.91 7.64
CA LYS A 69 -17.05 -5.52 8.97
C LYS A 69 -17.36 -4.52 10.09
N LYS A 70 -16.87 -3.27 9.99
CA LYS A 70 -17.18 -2.18 10.93
C LYS A 70 -18.66 -1.78 10.91
N GLN A 71 -19.30 -1.82 9.74
CA GLN A 71 -20.70 -1.42 9.59
C GLN A 71 -21.69 -2.52 10.04
N THR A 72 -21.42 -3.77 9.65
CA THR A 72 -22.36 -4.89 9.88
C THR A 72 -22.03 -5.70 11.13
N GLY A 73 -20.82 -5.55 11.68
CA GLY A 73 -20.33 -6.32 12.82
C GLY A 73 -20.08 -7.80 12.53
N LYS A 74 -20.18 -8.22 11.26
CA LYS A 74 -20.00 -9.60 10.81
C LYS A 74 -18.79 -9.71 9.89
N GLU A 75 -18.10 -10.85 9.94
CA GLU A 75 -17.06 -11.15 8.96
C GLU A 75 -17.71 -11.50 7.62
N VAL A 76 -17.08 -11.00 6.55
CA VAL A 76 -17.49 -11.25 5.17
C VAL A 76 -17.19 -12.71 4.87
N ASP A 77 -18.23 -13.48 4.51
CA ASP A 77 -18.10 -14.90 4.17
C ASP A 77 -17.37 -15.07 2.82
N GLU A 78 -16.80 -16.23 2.54
CA GLU A 78 -16.11 -16.52 1.28
C GLU A 78 -17.04 -16.39 0.06
N GLN A 79 -18.35 -16.57 0.24
CA GLN A 79 -19.35 -16.31 -0.81
C GLN A 79 -19.56 -14.82 -1.09
N ASP A 80 -19.50 -13.98 -0.05
CA ASP A 80 -19.64 -12.53 -0.17
C ASP A 80 -18.35 -11.87 -0.66
N MET A 81 -17.20 -12.56 -0.52
CA MET A 81 -15.89 -12.10 -1.00
C MET A 81 -15.82 -11.94 -2.51
N GLU A 82 -16.47 -12.83 -3.28
CA GLU A 82 -16.48 -12.74 -4.74
C GLU A 82 -17.26 -11.49 -5.19
N GLN A 83 -18.45 -11.28 -4.63
CA GLN A 83 -19.23 -10.06 -4.88
C GLN A 83 -18.50 -8.79 -4.43
N LEU A 84 -17.82 -8.82 -3.27
CA LEU A 84 -17.04 -7.69 -2.78
C LEU A 84 -15.91 -7.33 -3.75
N ARG A 85 -15.20 -8.34 -4.28
CA ARG A 85 -14.14 -8.14 -5.28
C ARG A 85 -14.67 -7.50 -6.55
N ASP A 86 -15.80 -7.95 -7.06
CA ASP A 86 -16.43 -7.36 -8.24
C ASP A 86 -16.85 -5.91 -8.00
N GLN A 87 -17.46 -5.60 -6.84
CA GLN A 87 -17.81 -4.23 -6.47
C GLN A 87 -16.58 -3.32 -6.39
N VAL A 88 -15.48 -3.80 -5.81
CA VAL A 88 -14.23 -3.06 -5.71
C VAL A 88 -13.62 -2.85 -7.10
N TRP A 89 -13.65 -3.88 -7.94
CA TRP A 89 -13.16 -3.80 -9.31
C TRP A 89 -13.91 -2.73 -10.11
N ASP A 90 -15.24 -2.76 -10.11
CA ASP A 90 -16.07 -1.78 -10.82
C ASP A 90 -15.85 -0.35 -10.31
N ALA A 91 -15.70 -0.18 -9.00
CA ALA A 91 -15.40 1.11 -8.40
C ALA A 91 -14.03 1.65 -8.86
N LEU A 92 -12.99 0.80 -8.88
CA LEU A 92 -11.66 1.17 -9.34
C LEU A 92 -11.66 1.54 -10.83
N VAL A 93 -12.29 0.71 -11.67
CA VAL A 93 -12.43 0.99 -13.12
C VAL A 93 -13.13 2.33 -13.33
N THR A 94 -14.25 2.56 -12.65
CA THR A 94 -15.02 3.81 -12.77
C THR A 94 -14.21 5.02 -12.33
N GLN A 95 -13.48 4.91 -11.21
CA GLN A 95 -12.64 5.99 -10.69
C GLN A 95 -11.53 6.35 -11.67
N LYS A 96 -10.86 5.36 -12.26
CA LYS A 96 -9.80 5.56 -13.25
C LYS A 96 -10.34 6.23 -14.52
N LEU A 97 -11.46 5.75 -15.04
CA LEU A 97 -12.12 6.37 -16.20
C LEU A 97 -12.56 7.82 -15.92
N LEU A 98 -13.08 8.08 -14.72
CA LEU A 98 -13.47 9.43 -14.32
C LEU A 98 -12.26 10.35 -14.18
N ALA A 99 -11.18 9.87 -13.56
CA ALA A 99 -9.92 10.61 -13.41
C ALA A 99 -9.32 10.96 -14.78
N GLU A 100 -9.23 10.01 -15.70
CA GLU A 100 -8.77 10.25 -17.07
C GLU A 100 -9.62 11.31 -17.78
N GLN A 101 -10.95 11.22 -17.59
CA GLN A 101 -11.87 12.16 -18.23
C GLN A 101 -11.78 13.57 -17.62
N ILE A 102 -11.58 13.68 -16.31
CA ILE A 102 -11.31 14.93 -15.57
C ILE A 102 -10.03 15.58 -16.07
N ASP A 103 -8.96 14.79 -16.20
CA ASP A 103 -7.65 15.26 -16.66
C ASP A 103 -7.71 15.73 -18.12
N LYS A 104 -8.43 14.99 -18.97
CA LYS A 104 -8.70 15.35 -20.36
C LYS A 104 -9.53 16.64 -20.50
N PHE A 105 -10.43 16.93 -19.56
CA PHE A 105 -11.20 18.18 -19.53
C PHE A 105 -10.50 19.29 -18.75
N GLY A 106 -9.35 19.04 -18.13
CA GLY A 106 -8.56 20.05 -17.41
C GLY A 106 -9.26 20.61 -16.17
N ILE A 107 -10.12 19.83 -15.52
CA ILE A 107 -10.83 20.27 -14.31
C ILE A 107 -9.86 20.15 -13.12
N THR A 108 -9.16 21.23 -12.81
CA THR A 108 -8.31 21.34 -11.62
C THR A 108 -9.12 21.96 -10.49
N VAL A 109 -9.27 21.27 -9.36
CA VAL A 109 -9.87 21.86 -8.15
C VAL A 109 -8.84 22.79 -7.51
N PRO A 110 -9.11 24.10 -7.39
CA PRO A 110 -8.21 25.01 -6.70
C PRO A 110 -8.22 24.72 -5.19
N ASP A 111 -7.05 24.83 -4.54
CA ASP A 111 -6.83 24.53 -3.11
C ASP A 111 -7.78 25.29 -2.16
N GLU A 112 -8.39 26.38 -2.64
CA GLU A 112 -9.34 27.22 -1.92
C GLU A 112 -10.67 26.49 -1.63
N GLU A 113 -11.15 25.65 -2.55
CA GLU A 113 -12.41 24.90 -2.37
C GLU A 113 -12.25 23.73 -1.38
N ILE A 114 -11.05 23.13 -1.32
CA ILE A 114 -10.78 22.03 -0.39
C ILE A 114 -10.85 22.50 1.07
N LYS A 115 -10.46 23.75 1.34
CA LYS A 115 -10.55 24.35 2.69
C LYS A 115 -11.98 24.65 3.14
N GLU A 116 -12.94 24.70 2.22
CA GLU A 116 -14.35 24.95 2.55
C GLU A 116 -15.11 23.65 2.88
N ILE A 117 -14.55 22.50 2.50
CA ILE A 117 -15.13 21.16 2.71
C ILE A 117 -14.60 20.48 4.00
N ILE A 118 -13.42 20.87 4.50
CA ILE A 118 -12.79 20.35 5.73
C ILE A 118 -13.25 21.13 6.97
#